data_AF-A0ABD5RSF1-F1
#
_entry.id   AF-A0ABD5RSF1-F1
#
_cell.length_a   1.000
_cell.length_b   1.000
_cell.length_c   1.000
_cell.angle_alpha   90.00
_cell.angle_beta   90.00
_cell.angle_gamma   90.00
#
_symmetry.space_group_name_H-M   'P 1'
#
loop_
_entity.id
_entity.type
_entity.pdbx_description
1 polymer ?
#
loop_
_entity_poly.entity_id
_entity_poly.type
_entity_poly.pdbx_seq_one_letter_code
_entity_poly.pdbx_strand_id
1 'polypeptide(L)'
;MATLVPLFPGIPGGIEVFVVLLIVVLLFGANKLPKLARSSGQAMGEFKKGREEVEQELAEMQGEGNAQNTETTQTETGTTTTTSAETTTSAATEETVETEKQN
;
A
#
# COMPACT_ATOMS: atom_id res chain seq x y z
N MET A 1 42.28 -11.96 17.28
CA MET A 1 41.17 -10.99 17.14
C MET A 1 40.21 -11.54 16.10
N ALA A 2 39.22 -12.34 16.51
CA ALA A 2 38.24 -12.92 15.58
C ALA A 2 37.14 -11.89 15.30
N THR A 3 37.01 -11.44 14.05
CA THR A 3 35.86 -10.66 13.61
C THR A 3 34.69 -11.63 13.45
N LEU A 4 33.85 -11.71 14.49
CA LEU A 4 32.57 -12.40 14.45
C LEU A 4 31.67 -11.67 13.46
N VAL A 5 31.59 -12.18 12.22
CA VAL A 5 30.57 -11.78 11.27
C VAL A 5 29.23 -12.24 11.85
N PRO A 6 28.28 -11.33 12.15
CA PRO A 6 26.96 -11.75 12.62
C PRO A 6 26.29 -12.61 11.54
N LEU A 7 26.07 -13.88 11.86
CA LEU A 7 25.47 -14.90 10.97
C LEU A 7 23.98 -14.63 10.69
N PHE A 8 23.39 -13.65 11.38
CA PHE A 8 22.09 -13.09 11.06
C PHE A 8 22.28 -11.57 11.07
N PRO A 9 22.50 -10.92 9.91
CA PRO A 9 22.38 -9.48 9.85
C PRO A 9 20.96 -9.18 10.32
N GLY A 10 20.84 -8.47 11.44
CA GLY A 10 19.58 -8.28 12.16
C GLY A 10 18.44 -7.88 11.24
N ILE A 11 17.21 -8.13 11.69
CA ILE A 11 15.99 -7.69 11.01
C ILE A 11 16.25 -6.30 10.43
N PRO A 12 16.25 -6.14 9.10
CA PRO A 12 16.64 -4.89 8.47
C PRO A 12 15.76 -3.78 9.06
N GLY A 13 16.40 -2.73 9.54
CA GLY A 13 15.70 -1.55 10.03
C GLY A 13 14.88 -0.92 8.91
N GLY A 14 14.07 0.09 9.25
CA GLY A 14 13.19 0.75 8.28
C GLY A 14 13.94 1.31 7.06
N ILE A 15 15.20 1.73 7.23
CA ILE A 15 16.03 2.25 6.14
C ILE A 15 16.47 1.13 5.20
N GLU A 16 16.95 0.00 5.72
CA GLU A 16 17.39 -1.12 4.90
C GLU A 16 16.23 -1.70 4.08
N VAL A 17 15.04 -1.82 4.68
CA VAL A 17 13.82 -2.24 3.95
C VAL A 17 13.47 -1.23 2.85
N PHE A 18 13.59 0.08 3.12
CA PHE A 18 13.32 1.11 2.14
C PHE A 18 14.31 1.08 0.96
N VAL A 19 15.60 0.85 1.22
CA VAL A 19 16.62 0.70 0.16
C VAL A 19 16.32 -0.51 -0.71
N VAL A 20 15.97 -1.65 -0.13
CA VAL A 20 15.57 -2.85 -0.88
C VAL A 20 14.31 -2.57 -1.72
N LEU A 21 13.31 -1.91 -1.14
CA LEU A 21 12.10 -1.52 -1.87
C LEU A 21 12.43 -0.60 -3.06
N LEU A 22 13.35 0.36 -2.88
CA LEU A 22 13.81 1.25 -3.94
C LEU A 22 14.44 0.46 -5.10
N ILE A 23 15.32 -0.51 -4.79
CA ILE A 23 15.96 -1.38 -5.81
C ILE A 23 14.89 -2.18 -6.57
N VAL A 24 13.93 -2.78 -5.87
CA VAL A 24 12.84 -3.54 -6.50
C VAL A 24 11.99 -2.62 -7.41
N VAL A 25 11.70 -1.40 -6.96
CA VAL A 25 10.98 -0.40 -7.77
C VAL A 25 11.80 0.03 -9.00
N LEU A 26 13.13 0.11 -8.91
CA LEU A 26 13.98 0.43 -10.07
C LEU A 26 14.01 -0.72 -11.10
N LEU A 27 14.05 -1.98 -10.64
CA LEU A 27 14.09 -3.15 -11.51
C LEU A 27 12.75 -3.39 -12.22
N PHE A 28 11.65 -3.28 -11.49
CA PHE A 28 10.30 -3.59 -12.01
C PHE A 28 9.54 -2.33 -12.46
N GLY A 29 9.90 -1.16 -11.96
CA GLY A 29 9.21 0.11 -12.19
C GLY A 29 8.10 0.38 -11.16
N ALA A 30 7.89 1.67 -10.85
CA ALA A 30 6.88 2.14 -9.88
C ALA A 30 5.44 1.70 -10.19
N ASN A 31 5.13 1.42 -11.47
CA ASN A 31 3.79 1.01 -11.89
C ASN A 31 3.57 -0.51 -11.83
N LYS A 32 4.61 -1.34 -11.74
CA LYS A 32 4.47 -2.80 -11.81
C LYS A 32 4.14 -3.42 -10.45
N LEU A 33 4.83 -3.03 -9.37
CA LEU A 33 4.50 -3.49 -8.02
C LEU A 33 3.02 -3.27 -7.65
N PRO A 34 2.44 -2.06 -7.79
CA PRO A 34 1.04 -1.84 -7.42
C PRO A 34 0.07 -2.56 -8.35
N LYS A 35 0.41 -2.75 -9.63
CA LYS A 35 -0.41 -3.49 -10.58
C LYS A 35 -0.44 -4.99 -10.27
N LEU A 36 0.71 -5.56 -9.89
CA LEU A 36 0.82 -6.93 -9.41
C LEU A 36 0.06 -7.12 -8.09
N ALA A 37 0.22 -6.19 -7.15
CA ALA A 37 -0.51 -6.23 -5.89
C ALA A 37 -2.04 -6.17 -6.09
N ARG A 38 -2.54 -5.30 -6.98
CA ARG A 38 -3.97 -5.21 -7.30
C ARG A 38 -4.51 -6.50 -7.91
N SER A 39 -3.87 -7.01 -8.96
CA SER A 39 -4.32 -8.25 -9.62
C SER A 39 -4.22 -9.49 -8.72
N SER A 40 -3.13 -9.60 -7.94
CA SER A 40 -2.96 -10.66 -6.95
C SER A 40 -3.99 -10.55 -5.82
N GLY A 41 -4.26 -9.34 -5.34
CA GLY A 41 -5.27 -9.08 -4.32
C GLY A 41 -6.69 -9.39 -4.79
N GLN A 42 -7.04 -9.05 -6.03
CA GLN A 42 -8.32 -9.42 -6.64
C GLN A 42 -8.46 -10.95 -6.74
N ALA A 43 -7.44 -11.64 -7.27
CA ALA A 43 -7.44 -13.10 -7.36
C ALA A 43 -7.55 -13.76 -5.98
N MET A 44 -6.83 -13.25 -4.97
CA MET A 44 -6.90 -13.77 -3.60
C MET A 44 -8.25 -13.50 -2.94
N GLY A 45 -8.88 -12.35 -3.23
CA GLY A 45 -10.21 -11.99 -2.73
C GLY A 45 -11.30 -12.90 -3.30
N GLU A 46 -11.32 -13.09 -4.62
CA GLU A 46 -12.25 -14.01 -5.29
C GLU A 46 -12.01 -15.46 -4.85
N PHE A 47 -10.74 -15.87 -4.67
CA PHE A 47 -10.40 -17.18 -4.14
C PHE A 47 -10.92 -17.39 -2.72
N LYS A 48 -10.78 -16.40 -1.83
CA LYS A 48 -11.29 -16.48 -0.46
C LYS A 48 -12.82 -16.60 -0.45
N LYS A 49 -13.51 -15.79 -1.26
CA LYS A 49 -14.97 -15.84 -1.39
C LYS A 49 -15.46 -17.22 -1.89
N GLY A 50 -14.85 -17.74 -2.96
CA GLY A 50 -15.21 -19.06 -3.47
C GLY A 50 -14.92 -20.19 -2.47
N ARG A 51 -13.87 -20.05 -1.64
CA ARG A 51 -13.61 -21.01 -0.56
C ARG A 51 -14.67 -20.98 0.53
N GLU A 52 -15.14 -19.80 0.91
CA GLU A 52 -16.18 -19.61 1.91
C GLU A 52 -17.53 -20.16 1.43
N GLU A 53 -17.88 -19.92 0.17
CA GLU A 53 -19.08 -20.50 -0.48
C GLU A 53 -19.02 -22.03 -0.47
N VAL A 54 -17.88 -22.63 -0.83
CA VAL A 54 -17.70 -24.09 -0.81
C VAL A 54 -17.76 -24.64 0.62
N GLU A 55 -17.17 -23.97 1.59
CA GLU A 55 -17.25 -24.38 3.00
C GLU A 55 -18.69 -24.32 3.54
N GLN A 56 -19.45 -23.30 3.16
CA GLN A 56 -20.86 -23.16 3.49
C GLN A 56 -21.70 -24.27 2.85
N GLU A 57 -21.50 -24.56 1.55
CA GLU A 57 -22.18 -25.66 0.87
C GLU A 57 -21.86 -27.01 1.53
N LEU A 58 -20.60 -27.26 1.90
CA LEU A 58 -20.20 -28.48 2.60
C LEU A 58 -20.82 -28.59 4.00
N ALA A 59 -20.97 -27.49 4.71
CA ALA A 59 -21.61 -27.45 6.03
C ALA A 59 -23.12 -27.70 5.94
N GLU A 60 -23.78 -27.11 4.93
CA GLU A 60 -25.19 -27.33 4.62
C GLU A 60 -25.45 -28.80 4.22
N MET A 61 -24.55 -29.41 3.44
CA MET A 61 -24.60 -30.83 3.09
C MET A 61 -24.39 -31.77 4.28
N GLN A 62 -23.64 -31.34 5.30
CA GLN A 62 -23.34 -32.14 6.50
C GLN A 62 -24.40 -32.00 7.61
N GLY A 63 -25.46 -31.22 7.39
CA GLY A 63 -26.67 -31.27 8.23
C GLY A 63 -26.58 -30.50 9.56
N GLU A 64 -25.67 -29.54 9.68
CA GLU A 64 -25.57 -28.67 10.87
C GLU A 64 -25.82 -27.22 10.48
N GLY A 65 -27.08 -26.80 10.54
CA GLY A 65 -27.47 -25.40 10.42
C GLY A 65 -27.09 -24.63 11.68
N ASN A 66 -25.97 -23.90 11.65
CA ASN A 66 -25.72 -22.82 12.57
C ASN A 66 -25.49 -21.51 11.80
N ALA A 67 -26.43 -20.58 11.98
CA ALA A 67 -26.41 -19.25 11.41
C ALA A 67 -25.27 -18.43 12.03
N GLN A 68 -24.19 -18.22 11.28
CA GLN A 68 -23.28 -17.11 11.55
C GLN A 68 -23.69 -15.91 10.69
N ASN A 69 -24.44 -15.03 11.34
CA ASN A 69 -24.64 -13.65 10.92
C ASN A 69 -23.29 -12.99 10.61
N THR A 70 -23.08 -12.61 9.35
CA THR A 70 -22.05 -11.62 8.99
C THR A 70 -22.73 -10.45 8.29
N GLU A 71 -23.44 -9.67 9.10
CA GLU A 71 -23.62 -8.25 8.86
C GLU A 71 -22.23 -7.58 9.00
N THR A 72 -21.66 -7.10 7.89
CA THR A 72 -20.66 -6.02 7.94
C THR A 72 -20.87 -5.13 6.72
N THR A 73 -21.63 -4.07 6.96
CA THR A 73 -21.50 -2.74 6.40
C THR A 73 -20.14 -2.46 5.73
N GLN A 74 -20.19 -2.05 4.46
CA GLN A 74 -19.30 -1.06 3.86
C GLN A 74 -20.01 -0.52 2.60
N THR A 75 -20.78 0.56 2.75
CA THR A 75 -20.33 1.94 2.51
C THR A 75 -20.29 2.27 1.03
N GLU A 76 -21.28 3.04 0.61
CA GLU A 76 -21.19 3.96 -0.52
C GLU A 76 -19.83 4.69 -0.46
N THR A 77 -19.01 4.58 -1.49
CA THR A 77 -18.10 5.65 -1.84
C THR A 77 -18.13 5.79 -3.35
N GLY A 78 -19.13 6.55 -3.79
CA GLY A 78 -18.89 7.44 -4.91
C GLY A 78 -17.73 8.36 -4.54
N THR A 79 -16.75 8.45 -5.42
CA THR A 79 -15.99 9.68 -5.68
C THR A 79 -15.44 9.58 -7.10
N THR A 80 -16.31 9.92 -8.05
CA THR A 80 -15.90 10.76 -9.16
C THR A 80 -15.62 12.15 -8.58
N THR A 81 -14.55 12.78 -9.04
CA THR A 81 -14.18 14.19 -8.84
C THR A 81 -13.42 14.55 -7.56
N THR A 82 -12.10 14.67 -7.71
CA THR A 82 -11.44 15.95 -7.44
C THR A 82 -10.46 16.22 -8.60
N THR A 83 -11.06 16.58 -9.75
CA THR A 83 -10.48 17.57 -10.65
C THR A 83 -11.02 18.91 -10.15
N SER A 84 -10.28 19.56 -9.25
CA SER A 84 -10.36 20.99 -8.98
C SER A 84 -9.18 21.36 -8.09
N ALA A 85 -8.12 21.85 -8.71
CA ALA A 85 -7.09 22.66 -8.05
C ALA A 85 -6.49 23.56 -9.14
N GLU A 86 -7.29 24.52 -9.60
CA GLU A 86 -6.73 25.72 -10.19
C GLU A 86 -6.23 26.65 -9.08
N THR A 87 -5.06 27.22 -9.34
CA THR A 87 -4.57 28.51 -8.84
C THR A 87 -3.91 28.53 -7.45
N THR A 88 -2.59 28.44 -7.46
CA THR A 88 -1.72 29.45 -6.84
C THR A 88 -0.50 29.70 -7.73
N THR A 89 -0.74 30.29 -8.91
CA THR A 89 0.28 31.12 -9.58
C THR A 89 0.09 32.52 -9.05
N SER A 90 0.84 32.84 -8.01
CA SER A 90 0.99 34.20 -7.50
C SER A 90 2.38 34.29 -6.86
N ALA A 91 3.41 34.33 -7.70
CA ALA A 91 4.73 34.78 -7.30
C ALA A 91 4.87 36.22 -7.80
N ALA A 92 4.37 37.12 -6.95
CA ALA A 92 4.60 38.55 -7.06
C ALA A 92 6.10 38.83 -6.87
N THR A 93 6.61 39.61 -7.82
CA THR A 93 7.86 40.37 -7.79
C THR A 93 7.89 41.32 -6.59
N GLU A 94 9.12 41.65 -6.18
CA GLU A 94 9.54 42.76 -5.30
C GLU A 94 9.56 42.47 -3.78
N GLU A 95 10.72 42.08 -3.26
CA GLU A 95 11.39 42.96 -2.29
C GLU A 95 12.91 42.82 -2.41
N THR A 96 13.51 43.98 -2.67
CA THR A 96 14.94 44.24 -2.65
C THR A 96 15.36 44.46 -1.19
N VAL A 97 16.67 44.39 -0.92
CA VAL A 97 17.35 44.73 0.34
C VAL A 97 17.61 43.53 1.24
N GLU A 98 18.81 42.95 1.12
CA GLU A 98 19.78 43.01 2.21
C GLU A 98 21.20 42.84 1.69
N THR A 99 21.98 43.88 1.90
CA THR A 99 23.41 43.97 1.59
C THR A 99 24.14 43.82 2.91
N GLU A 100 24.66 42.63 3.23
CA GLU A 100 25.61 42.50 4.33
C GLU A 100 26.60 41.35 4.05
N LYS A 101 27.78 41.70 3.51
CA LYS A 101 29.00 40.94 3.73
C LYS A 101 30.18 41.88 3.83
N GLN A 102 30.44 42.27 5.07
CA GLN A 102 31.74 42.69 5.54
C GLN A 102 32.54 41.42 5.87
N ASN A 103 33.83 41.46 5.55
CA ASN A 103 34.90 40.48 5.83
C ASN A 103 35.27 39.48 4.72
#